data_AF-A0A957K3Z3-F1
#
_entry.id   AF-A0A957K3Z3-F1
#
_cell.length_a   1.000
_cell.length_b   1.000
_cell.length_c   1.000
_cell.angle_alpha   90.00
_cell.angle_beta   90.00
_cell.angle_gamma   90.00
#
_symmetry.space_group_name_H-M   'P 1'
#
loop_
_entity.id
_entity.type
_entity.pdbx_description
1 polymer ?
#
loop_
_entity_poly.entity_id
_entity_poly.type
_entity_poly.pdbx_seq_one_letter_code
_entity_poly.pdbx_strand_id
1 'polypeptide(L)' 'MRSFVRLQDIATQMHLEPAEEAGGGSRLEVAPCGVPVGKDAKMRSLGIYPAVLPNGKTTPLLKTLLTSACERN' A
#
# COMPACT_ATOMS: atom_id res chain seq x y z
N MET A 1 1.50 35.38 -23.58
CA MET A 1 2.25 35.69 -22.35
C MET A 1 1.47 35.45 -21.04
N ARG A 2 0.13 35.60 -20.98
CA ARG A 2 -0.63 35.42 -19.72
C ARG A 2 -0.67 33.97 -19.17
N SER A 3 -0.68 32.96 -20.04
CA SER A 3 -0.71 31.55 -19.66
C SER A 3 0.59 31.07 -19.01
N PHE A 4 1.73 31.58 -19.51
CA PHE A 4 3.06 31.23 -19.00
C PHE A 4 3.29 31.74 -17.56
N VAL A 5 2.83 32.95 -17.25
CA VAL A 5 2.91 33.52 -15.90
C VAL A 5 2.07 32.70 -14.90
N ARG A 6 0.88 32.26 -15.30
CA ARG A 6 0.05 31.37 -14.46
C ARG A 6 0.69 30.02 -14.20
N LEU A 7 1.37 29.44 -15.20
CA LEU A 7 2.05 28.16 -15.02
C LEU A 7 3.19 28.26 -14.00
N GLN A 8 3.94 29.37 -14.00
CA GLN A 8 4.98 29.61 -13.00
C GLN A 8 4.40 29.76 -11.59
N ASP A 9 3.28 30.48 -11.46
CA ASP A 9 2.59 30.69 -10.18
C ASP A 9 2.00 29.41 -9.60
N ILE A 10 1.60 28.46 -10.46
CA ILE A 10 1.16 27.13 -10.02
C ILE A 10 2.37 26.28 -9.60
N ALA A 11 3.48 26.36 -10.34
CA ALA A 11 4.67 25.56 -10.05
C ALA A 11 5.32 25.87 -8.70
N THR A 12 5.22 27.12 -8.21
CA THR A 12 5.72 27.51 -6.88
C THR A 12 4.95 26.88 -5.73
N GLN A 13 3.75 26.33 -5.98
CA GLN A 13 2.91 25.68 -4.98
C GLN A 13 3.04 24.15 -4.99
N MET A 14 3.83 23.58 -5.90
CA MET A 14 3.98 22.13 -6.10
C MET A 14 5.26 21.62 -5.43
N HIS A 15 5.44 21.91 -4.13
CA HIS A 15 6.50 21.30 -3.36
C HIS A 15 6.18 19.83 -3.09
N LEU A 16 7.11 18.94 -3.42
CA LEU A 16 7.01 17.52 -3.08
C LEU A 16 7.12 17.37 -1.56
N GLU A 17 6.32 16.48 -0.98
CA GLU A 17 6.48 16.12 0.42
C GLU A 17 7.76 15.26 0.59
N PRO A 18 8.42 15.29 1.76
CA PRO A 18 9.65 14.52 2.00
C PRO A 18 9.53 13.00 1.71
N ALA A 19 8.32 12.45 1.74
CA ALA A 19 8.03 11.06 1.41
C ALA A 19 8.10 10.73 -0.09
N GLU A 20 7.89 11.73 -0.96
CA GLU A 20 7.86 11.58 -2.43
C GLU A 20 9.25 11.79 -3.05
N GLU A 21 10.13 12.55 -2.38
CA GLU A 21 11.49 12.87 -2.82
C GLU A 21 12.47 11.70 -2.63
N ALA A 22 12.13 10.74 -1.76
CA ALA A 22 12.98 9.59 -1.42
C ALA A 22 12.94 8.42 -2.45
N GLY A 23 12.37 8.64 -3.64
CA GLY A 23 12.06 7.60 -4.63
C GLY A 23 13.24 7.02 -5.44
N GLY A 24 14.43 6.83 -4.83
CA GLY A 24 15.63 6.35 -5.52
C GLY A 24 16.19 4.99 -5.09
N GLY A 25 15.70 4.36 -4.02
CA GLY A 25 16.32 3.14 -3.50
C GLY A 25 15.33 2.26 -2.75
N SER A 26 15.49 0.94 -2.89
CA SER A 26 14.64 -0.14 -2.36
C SER A 26 13.76 0.27 -1.18
N ARG A 27 12.50 0.56 -1.50
CA ARG A 27 11.44 0.93 -0.56
C ARG A 27 11.27 -0.18 0.49
N LEU A 28 11.81 0.03 1.69
CA LEU A 28 11.28 -0.64 2.87
C LEU A 28 9.80 -0.28 2.94
N GLU A 29 8.93 -1.28 2.89
CA GLU A 29 7.49 -1.07 2.75
C GLU A 29 6.91 -0.62 4.10
N VAL A 30 6.93 0.69 4.31
CA VAL A 30 6.39 1.34 5.49
C VAL A 30 4.86 1.29 5.44
N ALA A 31 4.22 0.86 6.53
CA ALA A 31 2.76 0.89 6.65
C ALA A 31 2.23 2.34 6.75
N PRO A 32 0.92 2.57 6.59
CA PRO A 32 0.32 3.91 6.69
C PRO A 32 0.64 4.68 7.98
N CYS A 33 1.06 3.98 9.04
CA CYS A 33 1.48 4.55 10.32
C CYS A 33 2.99 4.80 10.47
N GLY A 34 3.79 4.70 9.40
CA GLY A 34 5.23 5.01 9.46
C GLY A 34 6.12 3.89 10.02
N VAL A 35 5.56 2.71 10.32
CA VAL A 35 6.30 1.58 10.90
C VAL A 35 6.82 0.66 9.79
N PRO A 36 8.06 0.15 9.86
CA PRO A 36 8.53 -0.89 8.95
C PRO A 36 7.76 -2.18 9.24
N VAL A 37 7.02 -2.68 8.23
CA VAL A 37 6.18 -3.85 8.41
C VAL A 37 6.75 -5.01 7.59
N GLY A 38 7.00 -6.13 8.24
CA GLY A 38 7.34 -7.37 7.56
C GLY A 38 6.25 -7.76 6.56
N LYS A 39 6.62 -8.40 5.45
CA LYS A 39 5.69 -8.73 4.34
C LYS A 39 4.39 -9.37 4.82
N ASP A 40 4.45 -10.27 5.80
CA ASP A 40 3.28 -10.95 6.37
C ASP A 40 2.34 -10.02 7.14
N ALA A 41 2.90 -9.09 7.92
CA ALA A 41 2.10 -8.13 8.69
C ALA A 41 1.45 -7.09 7.77
N LYS A 42 2.08 -6.76 6.63
CA LYS A 42 1.50 -5.89 5.60
C LYS A 42 0.37 -6.60 4.85
N MET A 43 0.54 -7.86 4.49
CA MET A 43 -0.52 -8.64 3.85
C MET A 43 -1.77 -8.70 4.75
N ARG A 44 -1.58 -8.96 6.06
CA ARG A 44 -2.67 -8.96 7.03
C ARG A 44 -3.33 -7.59 7.19
N SER A 45 -2.57 -6.49 7.22
CA SER A 45 -3.15 -5.13 7.33
C SER A 45 -3.96 -4.73 6.09
N LEU A 46 -3.62 -5.28 4.92
CA LEU A 46 -4.40 -5.14 3.68
C LEU A 46 -5.57 -6.14 3.58
N GLY A 47 -5.82 -6.94 4.62
CA GLY A 47 -6.86 -7.97 4.64
C GLY A 47 -6.55 -9.18 3.76
N ILE A 48 -5.29 -9.41 3.39
CA ILE A 48 -4.86 -10.57 2.58
C ILE A 48 -4.47 -11.71 3.52
N TYR A 49 -5.14 -12.85 3.40
CA TYR A 49 -4.94 -14.04 4.22
C TYR A 49 -4.61 -15.27 3.34
N PRO A 50 -3.67 -16.13 3.76
CA PRO A 50 -3.42 -17.38 3.06
C PRO A 50 -4.58 -18.37 3.29
N ALA A 51 -5.11 -18.94 2.21
CA ALA A 51 -6.09 -20.02 2.26
C ALA A 51 -5.45 -21.33 1.76
N VAL A 52 -5.75 -22.42 2.45
CA VAL A 52 -5.30 -23.78 2.09
C VAL A 52 -6.32 -24.42 1.15
N LEU A 53 -5.86 -24.81 -0.04
CA LEU A 53 -6.65 -25.54 -1.01
C LEU A 53 -6.70 -27.05 -0.64
N PRO A 54 -7.70 -27.81 -1.12
CA PRO A 54 -7.81 -29.25 -0.86
C PRO A 54 -6.59 -30.08 -1.30
N ASN A 55 -5.79 -29.56 -2.24
CA ASN A 55 -4.55 -30.17 -2.69
C ASN A 55 -3.31 -29.80 -1.84
N GLY A 56 -3.52 -29.13 -0.70
CA GLY A 56 -2.46 -28.69 0.22
C GLY A 56 -1.71 -27.43 -0.21
N LYS A 57 -2.02 -26.84 -1.37
CA LYS A 57 -1.38 -25.59 -1.82
C LYS A 57 -2.01 -24.38 -1.13
N THR A 58 -1.21 -23.35 -0.90
CA THR A 58 -1.68 -22.08 -0.30
C THR A 58 -1.88 -21.01 -1.37
N THR A 59 -2.98 -20.26 -1.29
CA THR A 59 -3.26 -19.10 -2.17
C THR A 59 -3.67 -17.87 -1.35
N PRO A 60 -3.19 -16.66 -1.67
CA PRO A 60 -3.61 -15.44 -0.97
C PRO A 60 -5.04 -15.05 -1.35
N LEU A 61 -5.91 -14.84 -0.35
CA LEU A 61 -7.28 -14.36 -0.52
C LEU A 61 -7.47 -13.02 0.16
N LEU A 62 -8.25 -12.13 -0.46
CA LEU A 62 -8.68 -10.88 0.15
C LEU A 62 -9.89 -11.14 1.06
N LYS A 63 -9.68 -11.13 2.38
CA LYS A 63 -10.72 -11.26 3.40
C LYS A 63 -11.46 -9.92 3.51
N THR A 64 -12.60 -9.83 2.85
CA THR A 64 -13.51 -8.68 2.97
C THR A 64 -14.57 -8.97 4.03
N LEU A 65 -15.14 -7.93 4.65
CA LEU A 65 -16.13 -8.04 5.74
C LEU A 65 -17.39 -8.85 5.38
N LEU A 66 -17.60 -9.21 4.10
CA LEU A 66 -18.78 -9.90 3.60
C LEU A 66 -18.59 -11.41 3.40
N THR A 67 -17.40 -11.97 3.67
CA THR A 67 -17.14 -13.40 3.52
C THR A 67 -16.48 -14.00 4.77
N SER A 68 -17.23 -14.10 5.87
CA SER A 68 -16.87 -14.99 6.97
C SER A 68 -17.13 -16.45 6.56
N ALA A 69 -16.27 -17.02 5.71
CA ALA A 69 -16.14 -18.47 5.65
C ALA A 69 -15.44 -18.88 6.97
N CYS A 70 -16.21 -19.49 7.87
CA CYS A 70 -15.80 -19.81 9.23
C CYS A 70 -14.41 -20.45 9.28
N GLU A 71 -13.50 -19.89 10.08
CA GLU A 71 -12.27 -20.55 10.51
C GLU A 71 -12.69 -21.76 11.37
N ARG A 72 -12.71 -22.94 10.75
CA ARG A 72 -13.07 -24.19 11.42
C ARG A 72 -11.84 -24.68 12.18
N ASN A 73 -11.90 -24.66 13.51
CA ASN A 73 -10.96 -25.40 14.36
C ASN A 73 -11.00 -26.89 14.00
#